data_AF-A0A2V9NWP4-F1
#
_entry.id   AF-A0A2V9NWP4-F1
#
_cell.length_a   1.000
_cell.length_b   1.000
_cell.length_c   1.000
_cell.angle_alpha   90.00
_cell.angle_beta   90.00
_cell.angle_gamma   90.00
#
_symmetry.space_group_name_H-M   'P 1'
#
loop_
_entity.id
_entity.type
_entity.pdbx_description
1 polymer ?
#
loop_
_entity_poly.entity_id
_entity_poly.type
_entity_poly.pdbx_seq_one_letter_code
_entity_poly.pdbx_strand_id
1 'polypeptide(L)'
;MSKCFLKTFLPTISSLPCSSSPPLLVWSATSATFAMPSTKDDKKPKQTARKMMQMMFAINQQNFNGQGKVSCYSCHRGSSVPVAIPMIGDTQAYMENPEGQGAPAQGLPSVNDILEKYVASLGGAAAIDKISSRVETGTARFASRPPLPVKIV
;
A
#
# COMPACT_ATOMS: atom_id res chain seq x y z
N MET A 1 37.79 -42.28 -39.79
CA MET A 1 36.74 -42.04 -40.81
C MET A 1 36.18 -43.40 -41.22
N SER A 2 35.10 -43.87 -40.59
CA SER A 2 34.55 -45.22 -40.83
C SER A 2 33.10 -45.17 -41.31
N LYS A 3 33.01 -45.14 -42.66
CA LYS A 3 32.14 -45.90 -43.57
C LYS A 3 30.72 -46.32 -43.13
N CYS A 4 29.78 -45.80 -43.92
CA CYS A 4 28.41 -46.19 -44.23
C CYS A 4 28.08 -47.69 -44.11
N PHE A 5 26.93 -47.96 -43.47
CA PHE A 5 26.21 -49.23 -43.52
C PHE A 5 25.12 -49.17 -44.60
N LEU A 6 25.01 -50.25 -45.35
CA LEU A 6 24.27 -50.41 -46.59
C LEU A 6 22.95 -51.17 -46.30
N LYS A 7 21.85 -50.76 -46.99
CA LYS A 7 20.77 -51.60 -47.60
C LYS A 7 20.02 -52.59 -46.68
N THR A 8 18.69 -52.58 -46.54
CA THR A 8 17.59 -52.77 -47.53
C THR A 8 16.26 -52.61 -46.75
N PHE A 9 15.14 -52.04 -47.24
CA PHE A 9 14.13 -52.61 -48.14
C PHE A 9 12.98 -51.58 -48.28
N LEU A 10 12.50 -51.33 -49.51
CA LEU A 10 11.14 -50.83 -49.86
C LEU A 10 10.42 -52.02 -50.57
N PRO A 11 9.07 -52.12 -50.75
CA PRO A 11 8.20 -51.04 -51.31
C PRO A 11 6.65 -51.08 -51.00
N THR A 12 5.95 -50.01 -51.45
CA THR A 12 4.55 -49.92 -51.99
C THR A 12 3.31 -50.41 -51.21
N ILE A 13 2.26 -49.56 -51.10
CA ILE A 13 0.92 -49.74 -51.74
C ILE A 13 0.05 -48.48 -51.50
N SER A 14 -0.64 -48.08 -52.57
CA SER A 14 -1.61 -46.98 -52.70
C SER A 14 -3.03 -47.53 -52.60
N SER A 15 -3.92 -46.94 -51.78
CA SER A 15 -5.38 -46.91 -52.01
C SER A 15 -6.14 -46.03 -51.00
N LEU A 16 -6.81 -45.00 -51.53
CA LEU A 16 -7.84 -44.09 -50.97
C LEU A 16 -9.15 -44.81 -50.53
N PRO A 17 -10.26 -44.15 -50.08
CA PRO A 17 -10.51 -42.76 -49.63
C PRO A 17 -11.36 -42.67 -48.33
N CYS A 18 -11.53 -41.47 -47.75
CA CYS A 18 -12.89 -41.00 -47.42
C CYS A 18 -12.92 -39.47 -47.35
N SER A 19 -13.38 -38.88 -48.45
CA SER A 19 -13.91 -37.53 -48.54
C SER A 19 -15.21 -37.46 -47.74
N SER A 20 -15.32 -36.52 -46.80
CA SER A 20 -16.54 -35.74 -46.64
C SER A 20 -16.26 -34.47 -45.82
N SER A 21 -15.88 -33.41 -46.51
CA SER A 21 -16.35 -32.08 -46.13
C SER A 21 -17.81 -31.95 -46.56
N PRO A 22 -18.65 -31.20 -45.83
CA PRO A 22 -19.11 -29.94 -46.41
C PRO A 22 -19.13 -28.83 -45.32
N PRO A 23 -19.58 -27.60 -45.63
CA PRO A 23 -18.68 -26.54 -46.05
C PRO A 23 -18.79 -25.28 -45.18
N LEU A 24 -17.81 -24.40 -45.30
CA LEU A 24 -17.97 -22.94 -45.18
C LEU A 24 -18.74 -22.42 -43.96
N LEU A 25 -18.10 -22.45 -42.79
CA LEU A 25 -18.01 -21.24 -41.97
C LEU A 25 -16.54 -21.06 -41.58
N VAL A 26 -15.81 -20.39 -42.47
CA VAL A 26 -14.59 -19.68 -42.11
C VAL A 26 -15.00 -18.63 -41.08
N TRP A 27 -15.00 -18.98 -39.81
CA TRP A 27 -14.65 -18.00 -38.79
C TRP A 27 -13.16 -18.12 -38.62
N SER A 28 -12.46 -17.28 -39.36
CA SER A 28 -11.04 -17.03 -39.23
C SER A 28 -10.67 -16.97 -37.76
N ALA A 29 -9.89 -17.96 -37.30
CA ALA A 29 -9.04 -17.79 -36.12
C ALA A 29 -7.94 -16.79 -36.49
N THR A 30 -8.34 -15.55 -36.73
CA THR A 30 -7.50 -14.40 -36.46
C THR A 30 -7.34 -14.47 -34.96
N SER A 31 -6.18 -14.90 -34.50
CA SER A 31 -5.69 -14.69 -33.15
C SER A 31 -5.58 -13.19 -32.91
N ALA A 32 -6.74 -12.54 -32.80
CA ALA A 32 -6.86 -11.24 -32.19
C ALA A 32 -6.39 -11.45 -30.76
N THR A 33 -5.14 -11.06 -30.53
CA THR A 33 -4.61 -10.84 -29.21
C THR A 33 -5.55 -9.86 -28.52
N PHE A 34 -6.49 -10.40 -27.74
CA PHE A 34 -7.20 -9.63 -26.74
C PHE A 34 -6.16 -9.26 -25.68
N ALA A 35 -5.39 -8.21 -25.98
CA ALA A 35 -4.48 -7.61 -25.05
C ALA A 35 -5.34 -7.09 -23.91
N MET A 36 -5.36 -7.84 -22.80
CA MET A 36 -5.92 -7.34 -21.55
C MET A 36 -5.36 -5.93 -21.31
N PRO A 37 -6.18 -4.96 -20.90
CA PRO A 37 -5.74 -3.57 -20.72
C PRO A 37 -4.52 -3.42 -19.78
N SER A 38 -4.24 -4.45 -18.97
CA SER A 38 -3.09 -4.56 -18.07
C SER A 38 -1.77 -4.94 -18.75
N THR A 39 -1.73 -5.39 -20.00
CA THR A 39 -0.47 -5.73 -20.71
C THR A 39 0.13 -4.53 -21.43
N LYS A 40 -0.68 -3.53 -21.80
CA LYS A 40 -0.21 -2.29 -22.42
C LYS A 40 0.36 -1.32 -21.39
N ASP A 41 1.57 -0.82 -21.62
CA ASP A 41 2.31 0.11 -20.74
C ASP A 41 2.16 1.58 -21.16
N ASP A 42 1.14 1.91 -21.94
CA ASP A 42 0.93 3.24 -22.54
C ASP A 42 0.64 4.34 -21.50
N LYS A 43 0.22 3.95 -20.28
CA LYS A 43 -0.09 4.88 -19.19
C LYS A 43 1.19 5.29 -18.46
N LYS A 44 1.52 6.59 -18.47
CA LYS A 44 2.64 7.17 -17.70
C LYS A 44 2.68 6.73 -16.22
N PRO A 45 1.54 6.64 -15.49
CA PRO A 45 1.54 6.12 -14.12
C PRO A 45 2.02 4.67 -14.00
N LYS A 46 1.74 3.81 -14.98
CA LYS A 46 2.14 2.39 -14.98
C LYS A 46 3.65 2.22 -15.19
N GLN A 47 4.22 3.03 -16.07
CA GLN A 47 5.68 3.10 -16.27
C GLN A 47 6.39 3.60 -15.01
N THR A 48 5.80 4.59 -14.33
CA THR A 48 6.32 5.12 -13.07
C THR A 48 6.24 4.07 -11.95
N ALA A 49 5.12 3.37 -11.81
CA ALA A 49 4.97 2.28 -10.86
C ALA A 49 6.03 1.18 -11.05
N ARG A 50 6.37 0.84 -12.29
CA ARG A 50 7.45 -0.12 -12.60
C ARG A 50 8.81 0.34 -12.09
N LYS A 51 9.13 1.63 -12.25
CA LYS A 51 10.35 2.24 -11.68
C LYS A 51 10.33 2.22 -10.15
N MET A 52 9.18 2.47 -9.53
CA MET A 52 9.02 2.42 -8.07
C MET A 52 9.19 1.02 -7.51
N MET A 53 8.73 -0.02 -8.21
CA MET A 53 8.99 -1.42 -7.84
C MET A 53 10.49 -1.73 -7.87
N GLN A 54 11.19 -1.32 -8.95
CA GLN A 54 12.64 -1.49 -9.06
C GLN A 54 13.38 -0.77 -7.93
N MET A 55 12.97 0.45 -7.60
CA MET A 55 13.53 1.22 -6.48
C MET A 55 13.29 0.52 -5.14
N MET A 56 12.07 0.05 -4.85
CA MET A 56 11.76 -0.67 -3.61
C MET A 56 12.62 -1.92 -3.46
N PHE A 57 12.76 -2.71 -4.53
CA PHE A 57 13.61 -3.90 -4.50
C PHE A 57 15.08 -3.54 -4.28
N ALA A 58 15.59 -2.50 -4.94
CA ALA A 58 16.95 -2.02 -4.74
C ALA A 58 17.19 -1.54 -3.30
N ILE A 59 16.27 -0.76 -2.71
CA ILE A 59 16.38 -0.27 -1.33
C ILE A 59 16.46 -1.43 -0.34
N ASN A 60 15.55 -2.39 -0.46
CA ASN A 60 15.52 -3.57 0.41
C ASN A 60 16.77 -4.43 0.26
N GLN A 61 17.26 -4.61 -0.98
CA GLN A 61 18.48 -5.36 -1.24
C GLN A 61 19.72 -4.68 -0.65
N GLN A 62 19.86 -3.37 -0.84
CA GLN A 62 21.07 -2.62 -0.52
C GLN A 62 21.18 -2.26 0.97
N ASN A 63 20.05 -2.01 1.65
CA ASN A 63 20.06 -1.45 3.02
C ASN A 63 19.56 -2.42 4.09
N PHE A 64 18.81 -3.47 3.70
CA PHE A 64 18.13 -4.35 4.63
C PHE A 64 18.43 -5.83 4.38
N ASN A 65 19.58 -6.14 3.76
CA ASN A 65 19.98 -7.52 3.44
C ASN A 65 18.92 -8.29 2.62
N GLY A 66 18.18 -7.60 1.76
CA GLY A 66 17.07 -8.18 0.99
C GLY A 66 15.77 -8.37 1.76
N GLN A 67 15.72 -8.01 3.05
CA GLN A 67 14.47 -8.07 3.82
C GLN A 67 13.50 -6.97 3.35
N GLY A 68 12.24 -7.33 3.13
CA GLY A 68 11.18 -6.42 2.70
C GLY A 68 10.73 -5.45 3.80
N LYS A 69 11.59 -4.51 4.19
CA LYS A 69 11.32 -3.49 5.21
C LYS A 69 10.66 -2.23 4.64
N VAL A 70 10.97 -1.91 3.39
CA VAL A 70 10.37 -0.80 2.64
C VAL A 70 9.35 -1.35 1.66
N SER A 71 8.14 -0.78 1.67
CA SER A 71 7.06 -1.12 0.74
C SER A 71 6.46 0.15 0.14
N CYS A 72 5.53 0.01 -0.82
CA CYS A 72 4.81 1.15 -1.39
C CYS A 72 4.18 2.03 -0.31
N TYR A 73 3.63 1.41 0.74
CA TYR A 73 2.97 2.10 1.85
C TYR A 73 3.93 2.96 2.67
N SER A 74 5.20 2.56 2.79
CA SER A 74 6.21 3.28 3.58
C SER A 74 6.32 4.76 3.17
N CYS A 75 6.16 5.06 1.88
CA CYS A 75 6.23 6.41 1.33
C CYS A 75 4.87 6.95 0.85
N HIS A 76 4.01 6.13 0.24
CA HIS A 76 2.75 6.62 -0.32
C HIS A 76 1.65 6.81 0.71
N ARG A 77 1.61 6.01 1.78
CA ARG A 77 0.57 6.08 2.83
C ARG A 77 -0.88 6.17 2.30
N GLY A 78 -1.15 5.56 1.13
CA GLY A 78 -2.45 5.60 0.47
C GLY A 78 -2.65 6.73 -0.56
N SER A 79 -1.69 7.64 -0.73
CA SER A 79 -1.69 8.70 -1.75
C SER A 79 -0.99 8.26 -3.05
N SER A 80 -1.40 8.81 -4.19
CA SER A 80 -0.71 8.62 -5.47
C SER A 80 0.66 9.32 -5.54
N VAL A 81 0.89 10.30 -4.67
CA VAL A 81 2.17 11.04 -4.52
C VAL A 81 2.77 10.72 -3.14
N PRO A 82 4.06 10.37 -3.05
CA PRO A 82 4.72 10.09 -1.78
C PRO A 82 4.61 11.27 -0.81
N VAL A 83 4.25 10.99 0.44
CA VAL A 83 4.26 12.00 1.52
C VAL A 83 5.68 12.10 2.08
N ALA A 84 6.30 13.27 1.91
CA ALA A 84 7.73 13.48 2.13
C ALA A 84 8.17 13.59 3.59
N ILE A 85 7.29 13.39 4.58
CA ILE A 85 7.57 13.81 5.95
C ILE A 85 7.76 12.59 6.86
N PRO A 86 9.00 12.18 7.15
CA PRO A 86 9.26 11.39 8.35
C PRO A 86 8.94 12.29 9.55
N MET A 87 7.85 12.00 10.26
CA MET A 87 7.53 12.70 11.51
C MET A 87 8.54 12.28 12.57
N ILE A 88 9.57 13.09 12.77
CA ILE A 88 10.45 13.03 13.93
C ILE A 88 10.33 14.40 14.61
N GLY A 89 9.61 14.43 15.74
CA GLY A 89 9.36 15.64 16.53
C GLY A 89 7.92 16.15 16.42
N ASP A 90 7.39 16.67 17.53
CA ASP A 90 6.03 17.16 17.78
C ASP A 90 5.64 18.41 16.97
N THR A 91 5.99 18.44 15.69
CA THR A 91 5.45 19.40 14.75
C THR A 91 4.37 18.68 13.97
N GLN A 92 3.12 18.98 14.28
CA GLN A 92 2.00 18.67 13.40
C GLN A 92 2.31 19.24 12.02
N ALA A 93 2.80 18.40 11.12
CA ALA A 93 2.95 18.75 9.72
C ALA A 93 1.54 18.87 9.14
N TYR A 94 1.06 20.11 9.13
CA TYR A 94 0.01 20.56 8.22
C TYR A 94 0.29 19.96 6.85
N MET A 95 -0.71 19.29 6.27
CA MET A 95 -0.65 18.92 4.86
C MET A 95 -0.67 20.21 4.05
N GLU A 96 0.49 20.65 3.57
CA GLU A 96 0.57 21.77 2.63
C GLU A 96 0.20 21.22 1.24
N ASN A 97 -1.07 21.38 0.87
CA ASN A 97 -1.53 21.25 -0.50
C ASN A 97 -0.84 22.33 -1.35
N PRO A 98 -0.17 21.99 -2.47
CA PRO A 98 0.41 23.02 -3.34
C PRO A 98 -0.62 23.78 -4.20
N GLU A 99 -1.92 23.56 -3.96
CA GLU A 99 -3.01 24.40 -4.47
C GLU A 99 -3.95 24.74 -3.32
N GLY A 100 -3.56 25.76 -2.56
CA GLY A 100 -4.32 26.19 -1.40
C GLY A 100 -3.44 26.98 -0.48
N GLN A 101 -3.13 28.21 -0.88
CA GLN A 101 -2.90 29.29 0.08
C GLN A 101 -4.18 29.40 0.91
N GLY A 102 -4.32 28.55 1.93
CA GLY A 102 -5.23 28.81 3.02
C GLY A 102 -4.72 30.12 3.60
N ALA A 103 -5.52 31.18 3.44
CA ALA A 103 -5.34 32.40 4.22
C ALA A 103 -4.99 32.01 5.67
N PRO A 104 -4.13 32.76 6.38
CA PRO A 104 -3.91 32.51 7.81
C PRO A 104 -5.29 32.33 8.40
N ALA A 105 -5.53 31.21 9.09
CA ALA A 105 -6.86 30.86 9.51
C ALA A 105 -7.34 31.88 10.55
N GLN A 106 -7.93 32.96 10.02
CA GLN A 106 -8.29 34.18 10.72
C GLN A 106 -9.45 33.81 11.63
N GLY A 107 -9.17 33.72 12.93
CA GLY A 107 -10.17 33.41 13.94
C GLY A 107 -9.97 32.11 14.71
N LEU A 108 -8.86 31.37 14.52
CA LEU A 108 -8.54 30.31 15.48
C LEU A 108 -8.03 30.93 16.80
N PRO A 109 -8.52 30.45 17.95
CA PRO A 109 -7.95 30.82 19.24
C PRO A 109 -6.48 30.39 19.30
N SER A 110 -5.65 31.22 19.93
CA SER A 110 -4.26 30.85 20.21
C SER A 110 -4.22 29.67 21.18
N VAL A 111 -3.07 28.97 21.23
CA VAL A 111 -2.86 27.86 22.20
C VAL A 111 -3.15 28.33 23.63
N ASN A 112 -2.75 29.55 23.97
CA ASN A 112 -3.00 30.13 25.29
C ASN A 112 -4.50 30.33 25.56
N ASP A 113 -5.27 30.82 24.59
CA ASP A 113 -6.72 30.99 24.74
C ASP A 113 -7.44 29.66 25.00
N ILE A 114 -6.95 28.57 24.41
CA ILE A 114 -7.50 27.22 24.63
C ILE A 114 -7.18 26.74 26.05
N LEU A 115 -5.93 26.92 26.50
CA LEU A 115 -5.50 26.55 27.85
C LEU A 115 -6.26 27.34 28.91
N GLU A 116 -6.46 28.64 28.72
CA GLU A 116 -7.22 29.49 29.63
C GLU A 116 -8.70 29.08 29.70
N LYS A 117 -9.34 28.81 28.55
CA LYS A 117 -10.71 28.29 28.52
C LYS A 117 -10.85 26.95 29.24
N TYR A 118 -9.86 26.07 29.08
CA TYR A 118 -9.83 24.79 29.78
C TYR A 118 -9.70 24.98 31.30
N VAL A 119 -8.75 25.80 31.76
CA VAL A 119 -8.58 26.12 33.18
C VAL A 119 -9.84 26.77 33.77
N ALA A 120 -10.49 27.67 33.03
CA ALA A 120 -11.75 28.27 33.45
C ALA A 120 -12.88 27.22 33.58
N SER A 121 -12.97 26.27 32.64
CA SER A 121 -13.96 25.18 32.70
C SER A 121 -13.76 24.23 33.89
N LEU A 122 -12.52 24.10 34.36
CA LEU A 122 -12.17 23.32 35.55
C LEU A 122 -12.41 24.08 36.88
N GLY A 123 -12.92 25.31 36.82
CA GLY A 123 -13.19 26.15 37.99
C GLY A 123 -12.07 27.15 38.33
N GLY A 124 -11.11 27.36 37.42
CA GLY A 124 -9.99 28.29 37.57
C GLY A 124 -8.76 27.67 38.24
N ALA A 125 -7.61 28.34 38.11
CA ALA A 125 -6.32 27.85 38.62
C ALA A 125 -6.38 27.52 40.13
N ALA A 126 -7.06 28.37 40.92
CA ALA A 126 -7.21 28.16 42.36
C ALA A 126 -8.06 26.93 42.74
N ALA A 127 -8.94 26.45 41.86
CA ALA A 127 -9.67 25.19 42.09
C ALA A 127 -8.80 23.97 41.76
N ILE A 128 -7.96 24.09 40.72
CA ILE A 128 -6.98 23.08 40.35
C ILE A 128 -5.92 22.91 41.44
N ASP A 129 -5.39 24.02 41.97
CA ASP A 129 -4.37 24.01 43.02
C ASP A 129 -4.87 23.41 44.34
N LYS A 130 -6.18 23.42 44.59
CA LYS A 130 -6.81 22.82 45.77
C LYS A 130 -6.97 21.29 45.66
N ILE A 131 -6.84 20.73 44.45
CA ILE A 131 -6.95 19.29 44.24
C ILE A 131 -5.59 18.65 44.56
N SER A 132 -5.38 18.33 45.84
CA SER A 132 -4.14 17.70 46.32
C SER A 132 -4.17 16.17 46.27
N SER A 133 -5.36 15.56 46.30
CA SER A 133 -5.54 14.11 46.25
C SER A 133 -6.88 13.74 45.61
N ARG A 134 -6.92 12.61 44.92
CA ARG A 134 -8.15 12.03 44.35
C ARG A 134 -8.16 10.55 44.68
N VAL A 135 -9.21 10.11 45.34
CA VAL A 135 -9.45 8.69 45.58
C VAL A 135 -10.41 8.17 44.52
N GLU A 136 -9.90 7.39 43.58
CA GLU A 136 -10.70 6.75 42.53
C GLU A 136 -10.76 5.25 42.78
N THR A 137 -11.98 4.72 42.92
CA THR A 137 -12.24 3.29 43.04
C THR A 137 -12.72 2.75 41.70
N GLY A 138 -11.99 1.79 41.15
CA GLY A 138 -12.34 1.16 39.88
C GLY A 138 -12.01 -0.33 39.87
N THR A 139 -12.48 -1.03 38.86
CA THR A 139 -12.12 -2.43 38.64
C THR A 139 -11.24 -2.51 37.40
N ALA A 140 -9.96 -2.84 37.58
CA ALA A 140 -9.04 -3.02 36.47
C ALA A 140 -9.30 -4.38 35.79
N ARG A 141 -9.53 -4.36 34.48
CA ARG A 141 -9.66 -5.56 33.65
C ARG A 141 -8.40 -5.76 32.84
N PHE A 142 -7.76 -6.91 33.01
CA PHE A 142 -6.59 -7.33 32.24
C PHE A 142 -6.97 -8.55 31.40
N ALA A 143 -6.50 -8.62 30.16
CA ALA A 143 -6.91 -9.66 29.21
C ALA A 143 -6.69 -11.10 29.71
N SER A 144 -5.73 -11.31 30.61
CA SER A 144 -5.30 -12.61 31.11
C SER A 144 -5.56 -12.85 32.61
N ARG A 145 -6.30 -11.96 33.30
CA ARG A 145 -6.59 -12.11 34.74
C ARG A 145 -8.02 -11.70 35.09
N PRO A 146 -8.62 -12.31 36.13
CA PRO A 146 -9.90 -11.85 36.68
C PRO A 146 -9.86 -10.36 37.07
N PRO A 147 -11.00 -9.64 37.01
CA PRO A 147 -11.06 -8.23 37.36
C PRO A 147 -10.59 -7.98 38.80
N LEU A 148 -9.68 -7.02 39.00
CA LEU A 148 -9.15 -6.67 40.31
C LEU A 148 -9.68 -5.30 40.77
N PRO A 149 -10.14 -5.16 42.02
CA PRO A 149 -10.47 -3.86 42.57
C PRO A 149 -9.18 -3.05 42.74
N VAL A 150 -9.16 -1.84 42.18
CA VAL A 150 -8.06 -0.88 42.29
C VAL A 150 -8.58 0.36 42.98
N LYS A 151 -7.83 0.80 43.99
CA LYS A 151 -8.02 2.09 44.65
C LYS A 151 -6.80 2.94 44.30
N ILE A 152 -7.00 3.97 43.49
CA ILE A 152 -5.99 5.00 43.22
C ILE A 152 -6.18 6.04 44.31
N VAL A 153 -5.13 6.31 45.09
CA VAL A 153 -5.11 7.29 46.19
C VAL A 153 -4.03 8.32 45.90
#